data_AF-A0A5M3N2Y3-F1
#
_entry.id   AF-A0A5M3N2Y3-F1
#
_cell.length_a   1.000
_cell.length_b   1.000
_cell.length_c   1.000
_cell.angle_alpha   90.00
_cell.angle_beta   90.00
_cell.angle_gamma   90.00
#
_symmetry.space_group_name_H-M   'P 1'
#
loop_
_entity.id
_entity.type
_entity.pdbx_description
1 polymer ?
#
loop_
_entity_poly.entity_id
_entity_poly.type
_entity_poly.pdbx_seq_one_letter_code
_entity_poly.pdbx_strand_id
1 'polypeptide(L)'
;DDVSITKEYIRLLKDAHIDSPHHRLSPEGRKRLRNPPRSIEDLDEDLGHKTSIQIALGNPTDEQYRHYCKIAEGLKPGLRCYSKQQAEKDLYKLTGVEGIKEDMCPNTCMGYTGHLSNLDKCLYCQEDRYEHGRGGKKVPRQTYMSYSLGHQIQAQWLQADSAARTRYRAQQTAWLNDQLKDGNTAPFEIYDDITKSLEYLRGLEENKFSVDDTILMLSIDGAQLYAQKQSDCWIFIWVIYDHSPKSRYKKCYVLPGGVIPGPNKPKNLDSFLFPALYHLAALQNDGLVIYDGERQCIRDDHPFLFIVTADGPGMALMTGLVGHHGRISCRLYCGMPGRYQRGNPHYYPVIQIPDPPYNVESCMHPSMTAETLPKAGDGDYYQNLARLMACTMQTEYKHVRLATGIVKPAIFCGIPKALPIPTLFGAD
;
A
#
# COMPACT_ATOMS: atom_id res chain seq x y z
N ASP A 1 13.73 16.74 -10.76
CA ASP A 1 12.34 17.21 -10.82
C ASP A 1 11.45 16.05 -10.41
N ASP A 2 10.89 16.09 -9.19
CA ASP A 2 10.06 15.00 -8.62
C ASP A 2 8.81 14.72 -9.48
N VAL A 3 8.35 15.72 -10.25
CA VAL A 3 7.28 15.55 -11.23
C VAL A 3 7.71 14.54 -12.29
N SER A 4 8.86 14.75 -12.94
CA SER A 4 9.39 13.84 -13.96
C SER A 4 9.61 12.43 -13.44
N ILE A 5 10.16 12.27 -12.23
CA ILE A 5 10.36 10.97 -11.60
C ILE A 5 9.02 10.26 -11.41
N THR A 6 8.02 10.97 -10.88
CA THR A 6 6.70 10.36 -10.61
C THR A 6 5.96 10.01 -11.90
N LYS A 7 6.06 10.83 -12.95
CA LYS A 7 5.50 10.53 -14.29
C LYS A 7 5.97 9.18 -14.81
N GLU A 8 7.26 8.91 -14.67
CA GLU A 8 7.83 7.68 -15.19
C GLU A 8 7.37 6.46 -14.39
N TYR A 9 7.20 6.59 -13.07
CA TYR A 9 6.53 5.53 -12.28
C TYR A 9 5.07 5.33 -12.70
N ILE A 10 4.30 6.39 -12.90
CA ILE A 10 2.92 6.30 -13.37
C ILE A 10 2.84 5.56 -14.71
N ARG A 11 3.75 5.87 -15.64
CA ARG A 11 3.83 5.18 -16.93
C ARG A 11 4.09 3.68 -16.75
N LEU A 12 5.12 3.33 -15.96
CA LEU A 12 5.47 1.93 -15.69
C LEU A 12 4.33 1.15 -15.00
N LEU A 13 3.57 1.80 -14.12
CA LEU A 13 2.42 1.16 -13.45
C LEU A 13 1.25 0.93 -14.40
N LYS A 14 0.97 1.85 -15.32
CA LYS A 14 -0.07 1.66 -16.35
C LYS A 14 0.26 0.49 -17.27
N ASP A 15 1.53 0.34 -17.62
CA ASP A 15 2.05 -0.72 -18.48
C ASP A 15 2.48 -1.98 -17.67
N ALA A 16 1.95 -2.16 -16.46
CA ALA A 16 2.37 -3.25 -15.58
C ALA A 16 1.82 -4.61 -16.01
N HIS A 17 2.69 -5.61 -16.09
CA HIS A 17 2.33 -7.00 -16.42
C HIS A 17 3.17 -7.98 -15.60
N ILE A 18 2.63 -9.18 -15.35
CA ILE A 18 3.27 -10.22 -14.54
C ILE A 18 4.62 -10.64 -15.13
N ASP A 19 4.70 -10.78 -16.45
CA ASP A 19 5.92 -11.25 -17.12
C ASP A 19 7.01 -10.18 -17.30
N SER A 20 6.71 -8.94 -16.91
CA SER A 20 7.65 -7.82 -16.98
C SER A 20 8.85 -7.98 -16.03
N PRO A 21 10.06 -7.51 -16.42
CA PRO A 21 11.21 -7.47 -15.53
C PRO A 21 11.01 -6.59 -14.28
N HIS A 22 10.06 -5.64 -14.32
CA HIS A 22 9.75 -4.77 -13.19
C HIS A 22 8.91 -5.45 -12.09
N HIS A 23 8.34 -6.64 -12.35
CA HIS A 23 7.55 -7.37 -11.36
C HIS A 23 8.43 -8.00 -10.25
N ARG A 24 9.70 -8.29 -10.56
CA ARG A 24 10.75 -8.72 -9.61
C ARG A 24 10.52 -10.01 -8.82
N LEU A 25 9.35 -10.64 -8.94
CA LEU A 25 9.12 -12.01 -8.49
C LEU A 25 9.99 -13.01 -9.26
N SER A 26 10.36 -14.09 -8.59
CA SER A 26 10.98 -15.25 -9.23
C SER A 26 10.12 -15.80 -10.39
N PRO A 27 10.71 -16.49 -11.38
CA PRO A 27 9.94 -17.19 -12.41
C PRO A 27 8.88 -18.14 -11.81
N GLU A 28 9.21 -18.84 -10.72
CA GLU A 28 8.31 -19.72 -9.99
C GLU A 28 7.17 -18.95 -9.31
N GLY A 29 7.46 -17.81 -8.68
CA GLY A 29 6.45 -16.93 -8.11
C GLY A 29 5.47 -16.42 -9.17
N ARG A 30 5.97 -15.95 -10.31
CA ARG A 30 5.11 -15.52 -11.43
C ARG A 30 4.24 -16.65 -11.98
N LYS A 31 4.79 -17.87 -12.09
CA LYS A 31 4.03 -19.05 -12.48
C LYS A 31 2.90 -19.35 -11.48
N ARG A 32 3.16 -19.20 -10.17
CA ARG A 32 2.20 -19.46 -9.10
C ARG A 32 1.03 -18.48 -9.08
N LEU A 33 1.24 -17.21 -9.44
CA LEU A 33 0.14 -16.24 -9.61
C LEU A 33 -0.93 -16.73 -10.60
N ARG A 34 -0.54 -17.53 -11.60
CA ARG A 34 -1.44 -18.13 -12.60
C ARG A 34 -1.84 -19.58 -12.30
N ASN A 35 -1.13 -20.22 -11.38
CA ASN A 35 -1.29 -21.64 -11.04
C ASN A 35 -1.21 -21.80 -9.51
N PRO A 36 -2.23 -21.34 -8.76
CA PRO A 36 -2.26 -21.49 -7.31
C PRO A 36 -2.24 -22.98 -6.92
N PRO A 37 -1.69 -23.31 -5.74
CA PRO A 37 -1.92 -24.61 -5.12
C PRO A 37 -3.43 -24.87 -4.98
N ARG A 38 -3.81 -26.15 -5.03
CA ARG A 38 -5.21 -26.60 -4.86
C ARG A 38 -5.42 -27.44 -3.60
N SER A 39 -4.34 -27.69 -2.88
CA SER A 39 -4.32 -28.48 -1.65
C SER A 39 -3.28 -27.89 -0.71
N ILE A 40 -3.49 -28.17 0.58
CA ILE A 40 -2.53 -27.88 1.63
C ILE A 40 -1.70 -29.14 1.84
N GLU A 41 -0.39 -28.98 2.01
CA GLU A 41 0.49 -30.09 2.36
C GLU A 41 0.18 -30.55 3.79
N ASP A 42 0.00 -31.86 3.97
CA ASP A 42 -0.22 -32.44 5.28
C ASP A 42 1.12 -32.60 6.01
N LEU A 43 1.44 -31.62 6.86
CA LEU A 43 2.67 -31.64 7.66
C LEU A 43 2.64 -32.72 8.76
N ASP A 44 1.50 -33.32 9.08
CA ASP A 44 1.43 -34.37 10.11
C ASP A 44 2.07 -35.70 9.68
N GLU A 45 2.31 -35.90 8.38
CA GLU A 45 3.03 -37.07 7.86
C GLU A 45 4.52 -37.08 8.24
N ASP A 46 5.15 -35.92 8.37
CA ASP A 46 6.52 -35.75 8.84
C ASP A 46 6.60 -34.77 10.00
N LEU A 47 6.58 -35.33 11.21
CA LEU A 47 6.66 -34.53 12.42
C LEU A 47 7.97 -33.76 12.56
N GLY A 48 9.07 -34.23 11.97
CA GLY A 48 10.33 -33.51 11.94
C GLY A 48 10.22 -32.24 11.10
N HIS A 49 9.63 -32.36 9.92
CA HIS A 49 9.32 -31.24 9.02
C HIS A 49 8.37 -30.23 9.68
N LYS A 50 7.24 -30.69 10.24
CA LYS A 50 6.27 -29.85 10.98
C LYS A 50 6.93 -29.07 12.10
N THR A 51 7.72 -29.75 12.92
CA THR A 51 8.44 -29.14 14.05
C THR A 51 9.41 -28.07 13.57
N SER A 52 10.12 -28.35 12.49
CA SER A 52 11.10 -27.44 11.88
C SER A 52 10.44 -26.15 11.39
N ILE A 53 9.31 -26.26 10.69
CA ILE A 53 8.51 -25.11 10.25
C ILE A 53 8.00 -24.31 11.45
N GLN A 54 7.45 -24.98 12.48
CA GLN A 54 6.94 -24.31 13.68
C GLN A 54 8.03 -23.52 14.41
N ILE A 55 9.24 -24.07 14.52
CA ILE A 55 10.39 -23.37 15.10
C ILE A 55 10.79 -22.19 14.20
N ALA A 56 10.86 -22.39 12.88
CA ALA A 56 11.24 -21.35 11.92
C ALA A 56 10.28 -20.16 11.93
N LEU A 57 8.97 -20.38 12.12
CA LEU A 57 7.96 -19.32 12.26
C LEU A 57 8.23 -18.36 13.43
N GLY A 58 8.98 -18.80 14.45
CA GLY A 58 9.44 -17.95 15.55
C GLY A 58 10.57 -16.97 15.15
N ASN A 59 11.03 -17.01 13.89
CA ASN A 59 12.17 -16.26 13.38
C ASN A 59 13.44 -16.32 14.29
N PRO A 60 13.87 -17.52 14.72
CA PRO A 60 15.02 -17.67 15.60
C PRO A 60 16.34 -17.38 14.89
N THR A 61 17.38 -16.99 15.65
CA THR A 61 18.76 -17.04 15.15
C THR A 61 19.17 -18.48 14.82
N ASP A 62 20.23 -18.67 14.05
CA ASP A 62 20.70 -20.03 13.69
C ASP A 62 21.14 -20.84 14.92
N GLU A 63 21.59 -20.16 15.97
CA GLU A 63 21.90 -20.79 17.25
C GLU A 63 20.63 -21.19 18.00
N GLN A 64 19.65 -20.29 18.12
CA GLN A 64 18.36 -20.57 18.73
C GLN A 64 17.62 -21.71 18.02
N TYR A 65 17.59 -21.70 16.68
CA TYR A 65 16.97 -22.75 15.88
C TYR A 65 17.58 -24.12 16.19
N ARG A 66 18.91 -24.22 16.16
CA ARG A 66 19.63 -25.47 16.47
C ARG A 66 19.38 -25.92 17.91
N HIS A 67 19.32 -24.98 18.85
CA HIS A 67 19.03 -25.28 20.25
C HIS A 67 17.61 -25.86 20.42
N TYR A 68 16.59 -25.22 19.85
CA TYR A 68 15.21 -25.71 19.91
C TYR A 68 15.03 -27.06 19.20
N CYS A 69 15.69 -27.27 18.06
CA CYS A 69 15.68 -28.56 17.38
C CYS A 69 16.28 -29.67 18.26
N LYS A 70 17.43 -29.43 18.90
CA LYS A 70 18.04 -30.40 19.82
C LYS A 70 17.12 -30.78 20.99
N ILE A 71 16.41 -29.79 21.55
CA ILE A 71 15.43 -30.04 22.61
C ILE A 71 14.30 -30.93 22.08
N ALA A 72 13.71 -30.59 20.93
CA ALA A 72 12.61 -31.35 20.34
C ALA A 72 13.00 -32.80 20.00
N GLU A 73 14.18 -33.00 19.39
CA GLU A 73 14.72 -34.33 19.08
C GLU A 73 15.00 -35.16 20.34
N GLY A 74 15.43 -34.53 21.44
CA GLY A 74 15.66 -35.20 22.72
C GLY A 74 14.38 -35.62 23.45
N LEU A 75 13.29 -34.85 23.27
CA LEU A 75 11.99 -35.12 23.89
C LEU A 75 11.19 -36.21 23.16
N LYS A 76 11.38 -36.36 21.84
CA LYS A 76 10.62 -37.32 21.03
C LYS A 76 11.53 -38.24 20.21
N PRO A 77 11.70 -39.51 20.61
CA PRO A 77 12.46 -40.49 19.85
C PRO A 77 11.97 -40.62 18.41
N GLY A 78 12.90 -40.60 17.45
CA GLY A 78 12.60 -40.71 16.01
C GLY A 78 12.30 -39.37 15.31
N LEU A 79 12.10 -38.27 16.05
CA LEU A 79 11.97 -36.93 15.46
C LEU A 79 13.33 -36.45 14.95
N ARG A 80 13.37 -35.92 13.72
CA ARG A 80 14.56 -35.30 13.13
C ARG A 80 14.20 -33.96 12.50
N CYS A 81 14.76 -32.89 13.04
CA CYS A 81 14.51 -31.57 12.49
C CYS A 81 15.29 -31.37 11.19
N TYR A 82 14.67 -30.64 10.27
CA TYR A 82 15.26 -30.18 9.04
C TYR A 82 16.19 -29.00 9.35
N SER A 83 17.13 -28.72 8.44
CA SER A 83 17.95 -27.51 8.57
C SER A 83 17.07 -26.27 8.49
N LYS A 84 17.48 -25.17 9.15
CA LYS A 84 16.75 -23.90 9.10
C LYS A 84 16.52 -23.43 7.67
N GLN A 85 17.55 -23.52 6.84
CA GLN A 85 17.47 -23.15 5.41
C GLN A 85 16.42 -23.98 4.66
N GLN A 86 16.33 -25.28 4.95
CA GLN A 86 15.33 -26.15 4.33
C GLN A 86 13.92 -25.78 4.83
N ALA A 87 13.74 -25.60 6.14
CA ALA A 87 12.46 -25.19 6.72
C ALA A 87 11.98 -23.83 6.18
N GLU A 88 12.86 -22.85 6.03
CA GLU A 88 12.55 -21.56 5.40
C GLU A 88 12.18 -21.71 3.92
N LYS A 89 12.94 -22.51 3.17
CA LYS A 89 12.65 -22.82 1.76
C LYS A 89 11.28 -23.48 1.60
N ASP A 90 10.94 -24.40 2.47
CA ASP A 90 9.65 -25.10 2.42
C ASP A 90 8.52 -24.19 2.90
N LEU A 91 8.75 -23.30 3.87
CA LEU A 91 7.79 -22.25 4.24
C LEU A 91 7.44 -21.34 3.05
N TYR A 92 8.43 -20.95 2.24
CA TYR A 92 8.19 -20.22 0.99
C TYR A 92 7.37 -21.04 -0.01
N LYS A 93 7.61 -22.34 -0.15
CA LYS A 93 6.82 -23.22 -1.03
C LYS A 93 5.40 -23.42 -0.52
N LEU A 94 5.19 -23.58 0.78
CA LEU A 94 3.88 -23.79 1.36
C LEU A 94 3.02 -22.54 1.20
N THR A 95 3.54 -21.39 1.63
CA THR A 95 2.79 -20.12 1.61
C THR A 95 2.75 -19.48 0.23
N GLY A 96 3.81 -19.64 -0.57
CA GLY A 96 4.03 -18.90 -1.81
C GLY A 96 4.46 -17.45 -1.60
N VAL A 97 4.54 -16.97 -0.37
CA VAL A 97 4.79 -15.56 -0.07
C VAL A 97 6.28 -15.29 -0.20
N GLU A 98 6.67 -14.71 -1.33
CA GLU A 98 8.05 -14.32 -1.60
C GLU A 98 8.33 -12.89 -1.12
N GLY A 99 9.49 -12.71 -0.47
CA GLY A 99 10.04 -11.39 -0.17
C GLY A 99 10.79 -10.83 -1.37
N ILE A 100 10.36 -9.67 -1.87
CA ILE A 100 11.01 -8.94 -2.97
C ILE A 100 12.00 -7.95 -2.35
N LYS A 101 13.28 -8.29 -2.45
CA LYS A 101 14.39 -7.49 -1.92
C LYS A 101 14.86 -6.49 -2.96
N GLU A 102 14.89 -5.22 -2.56
CA GLU A 102 15.35 -4.13 -3.42
C GLU A 102 16.43 -3.29 -2.73
N ASP A 103 17.33 -2.74 -3.55
CA ASP A 103 18.39 -1.87 -3.07
C ASP A 103 17.82 -0.49 -2.71
N MET A 104 18.41 0.15 -1.70
CA MET A 104 18.06 1.52 -1.32
C MET A 104 19.26 2.35 -0.94
N CYS A 105 19.07 3.67 -0.98
CA CYS A 105 20.04 4.62 -0.47
C CYS A 105 20.24 4.42 1.06
N PRO A 106 21.49 4.43 1.58
CA PRO A 106 21.77 4.26 3.02
C PRO A 106 21.18 5.38 3.89
N ASN A 107 20.95 6.57 3.30
CA ASN A 107 20.24 7.68 3.97
C ASN A 107 18.71 7.66 3.77
N THR A 108 18.13 6.54 3.35
CA THR A 108 16.68 6.35 3.10
C THR A 108 16.07 7.35 2.11
N CYS A 109 16.87 7.94 1.20
CA CYS A 109 16.36 8.95 0.29
C CYS A 109 15.46 8.35 -0.82
N MET A 110 15.84 7.21 -1.38
CA MET A 110 15.14 6.53 -2.48
C MET A 110 15.46 5.02 -2.50
N GLY A 111 14.54 4.23 -3.03
CA GLY A 111 14.78 2.88 -3.52
C GLY A 111 15.31 2.92 -4.96
N TYR A 112 16.20 1.98 -5.31
CA TYR A 112 16.71 1.83 -6.68
C TYR A 112 15.77 0.93 -7.49
N THR A 113 14.57 1.42 -7.76
CA THR A 113 13.47 0.66 -8.39
C THR A 113 12.95 1.32 -9.67
N GLY A 114 12.22 0.56 -10.48
CA GLY A 114 11.66 1.05 -11.74
C GLY A 114 12.72 1.69 -12.64
N HIS A 115 12.49 2.91 -13.08
CA HIS A 115 13.43 3.66 -13.92
C HIS A 115 14.70 4.13 -13.19
N LEU A 116 14.75 4.02 -11.85
CA LEU A 116 15.92 4.36 -11.03
C LEU A 116 16.84 3.16 -10.77
N SER A 117 16.49 1.97 -11.28
CA SER A 117 17.18 0.71 -10.98
C SER A 117 18.63 0.65 -11.47
N ASN A 118 18.99 1.47 -12.46
CA ASN A 118 20.32 1.45 -13.09
C ASN A 118 21.28 2.48 -12.47
N LEU A 119 20.82 3.23 -11.46
CA LEU A 119 21.67 4.22 -10.79
C LEU A 119 22.63 3.54 -9.81
N ASP A 120 23.88 3.97 -9.86
CA ASP A 120 24.94 3.61 -8.91
C ASP A 120 25.03 4.61 -7.73
N LYS A 121 24.36 5.78 -7.85
CA LYS A 121 24.37 6.85 -6.84
C LYS A 121 22.97 7.39 -6.57
N CYS A 122 22.75 7.85 -5.34
CA CYS A 122 21.49 8.45 -4.93
C CYS A 122 21.29 9.84 -5.58
N LEU A 123 20.14 10.09 -6.20
CA LEU A 123 19.82 11.38 -6.82
C LEU A 123 19.76 12.55 -5.81
N TYR A 124 19.49 12.25 -4.54
CA TYR A 124 19.22 13.26 -3.51
C TYR A 124 20.42 13.59 -2.62
N CYS A 125 21.24 12.59 -2.27
CA CYS A 125 22.40 12.78 -1.38
C CYS A 125 23.73 12.36 -2.00
N GLN A 126 23.74 11.86 -3.25
CA GLN A 126 24.93 11.48 -3.99
C GLN A 126 25.78 10.34 -3.38
N GLU A 127 25.31 9.74 -2.29
CA GLU A 127 25.90 8.53 -1.71
C GLU A 127 25.89 7.38 -2.72
N ASP A 128 26.97 6.60 -2.72
CA ASP A 128 27.08 5.41 -3.53
C ASP A 128 26.10 4.34 -3.05
N ARG A 129 25.46 3.66 -4.01
CA ARG A 129 24.57 2.51 -3.79
C ARG A 129 25.33 1.30 -3.24
N TYR A 130 26.54 1.10 -3.74
CA TYR A 130 27.32 -0.10 -3.55
C TYR A 130 28.55 0.18 -2.69
N GLU A 131 28.94 -0.81 -1.90
CA GLU A 131 30.28 -0.95 -1.35
C GLU A 131 31.03 -2.04 -2.12
N HIS A 132 32.36 -1.98 -2.06
CA HIS A 132 33.23 -2.97 -2.69
C HIS A 132 33.53 -4.10 -1.72
N GLY A 133 32.88 -5.25 -1.94
CA GLY A 133 33.16 -6.49 -1.20
C GLY A 133 34.47 -7.15 -1.63
N ARG A 134 34.80 -8.28 -0.99
CA ARG A 134 35.98 -9.10 -1.35
C ARG A 134 35.94 -9.46 -2.85
N GLY A 135 37.08 -9.29 -3.53
CA GLY A 135 37.19 -9.55 -4.97
C GLY A 135 36.53 -8.50 -5.87
N GLY A 136 36.22 -7.30 -5.37
CA GLY A 136 35.66 -6.21 -6.18
C GLY A 136 34.16 -6.32 -6.46
N LYS A 137 33.47 -7.29 -5.85
CA LYS A 137 32.03 -7.49 -6.02
C LYS A 137 31.27 -6.29 -5.45
N LYS A 138 30.41 -5.66 -6.27
CA LYS A 138 29.46 -4.65 -5.81
C LYS A 138 28.43 -5.29 -4.87
N VAL A 139 28.35 -4.81 -3.64
CA VAL A 139 27.36 -5.22 -2.63
C VAL A 139 26.50 -4.02 -2.28
N PRO A 140 25.15 -4.10 -2.36
CA PRO A 140 24.30 -2.99 -1.96
C PRO A 140 24.55 -2.62 -0.50
N ARG A 141 24.78 -1.32 -0.22
CA ARG A 141 25.02 -0.84 1.15
C ARG A 141 23.79 -0.98 2.04
N GLN A 142 22.59 -0.91 1.45
CA GLN A 142 21.34 -1.08 2.17
C GLN A 142 20.26 -1.62 1.23
N THR A 143 19.32 -2.38 1.78
CA THR A 143 18.18 -2.95 1.06
C THR A 143 16.92 -2.85 1.91
N TYR A 144 15.76 -2.84 1.25
CA TYR A 144 14.46 -2.96 1.89
C TYR A 144 13.68 -4.14 1.29
N MET A 145 12.57 -4.48 1.92
CA MET A 145 11.76 -5.64 1.51
C MET A 145 10.33 -5.20 1.24
N SER A 146 9.75 -5.74 0.17
CA SER A 146 8.31 -5.74 -0.08
C SER A 146 7.81 -7.18 -0.23
N TYR A 147 6.50 -7.39 -0.14
CA TYR A 147 5.92 -8.74 -0.13
C TYR A 147 4.87 -8.90 -1.23
N SER A 148 4.78 -10.12 -1.75
CA SER A 148 3.88 -10.43 -2.84
C SER A 148 2.40 -10.42 -2.41
N LEU A 149 1.63 -9.39 -2.78
CA LEU A 149 0.20 -9.30 -2.52
C LEU A 149 -0.60 -10.50 -3.08
N GLY A 150 -0.41 -10.86 -4.35
CA GLY A 150 -1.17 -11.95 -4.99
C GLY A 150 -1.07 -13.30 -4.28
N HIS A 151 0.14 -13.71 -3.86
CA HIS A 151 0.29 -14.95 -3.09
C HIS A 151 -0.33 -14.87 -1.70
N GLN A 152 -0.31 -13.69 -1.06
CA GLN A 152 -0.99 -13.50 0.22
C GLN A 152 -2.51 -13.64 0.05
N ILE A 153 -3.09 -13.10 -1.03
CA ILE A 153 -4.51 -13.29 -1.37
C ILE A 153 -4.80 -14.76 -1.65
N GLN A 154 -4.02 -15.43 -2.52
CA GLN A 154 -4.20 -16.87 -2.82
C GLN A 154 -4.19 -17.73 -1.55
N ALA A 155 -3.30 -17.43 -0.59
CA ALA A 155 -3.24 -18.15 0.67
C ALA A 155 -4.51 -18.01 1.52
N GLN A 156 -5.18 -16.84 1.49
CA GLN A 156 -6.46 -16.64 2.20
C GLN A 156 -7.61 -17.48 1.64
N TRP A 157 -7.56 -17.79 0.34
CA TRP A 157 -8.60 -18.55 -0.36
C TRP A 157 -8.35 -20.06 -0.41
N LEU A 158 -7.12 -20.51 -0.15
CA LEU A 158 -6.74 -21.92 -0.29
C LEU A 158 -7.49 -22.87 0.67
N GLN A 159 -7.68 -22.46 1.93
CA GLN A 159 -8.39 -23.28 2.94
C GLN A 159 -9.88 -22.92 2.98
N ALA A 160 -10.75 -23.93 3.01
CA ALA A 160 -12.21 -23.75 3.05
C ALA A 160 -12.68 -22.77 4.15
N ASP A 161 -12.23 -22.94 5.40
CA ASP A 161 -12.62 -22.05 6.50
C ASP A 161 -12.17 -20.60 6.29
N SER A 162 -11.01 -20.40 5.64
CA SER A 162 -10.46 -19.08 5.38
C SER A 162 -11.16 -18.40 4.20
N ALA A 163 -11.44 -19.16 3.13
CA ALA A 163 -12.25 -18.72 2.00
C ALA A 163 -13.64 -18.28 2.47
N ALA A 164 -14.32 -19.08 3.30
CA ALA A 164 -15.62 -18.76 3.87
C ALA A 164 -15.60 -17.41 4.64
N ARG A 165 -14.57 -17.16 5.44
CA ARG A 165 -14.39 -15.86 6.14
C ARG A 165 -14.11 -14.69 5.21
N THR A 166 -13.57 -14.95 4.02
CA THR A 166 -13.30 -13.94 2.99
C THR A 166 -14.58 -13.62 2.19
N ARG A 167 -15.69 -14.33 2.40
CA ARG A 167 -16.95 -14.03 1.72
C ARG A 167 -17.84 -13.00 2.43
N TYR A 168 -17.39 -12.43 3.55
CA TYR A 168 -18.20 -11.48 4.33
C TYR A 168 -18.72 -10.33 3.45
N ARG A 169 -17.85 -9.69 2.66
CA ARG A 169 -18.28 -8.56 1.81
C ARG A 169 -19.34 -8.97 0.79
N ALA A 170 -19.17 -10.12 0.14
CA ALA A 170 -20.13 -10.63 -0.83
C ALA A 170 -21.49 -10.92 -0.19
N GLN A 171 -21.49 -11.58 0.96
CA GLN A 171 -22.70 -11.88 1.74
C GLN A 171 -23.39 -10.61 2.23
N GLN A 172 -22.62 -9.67 2.76
CA GLN A 172 -23.14 -8.38 3.26
C GLN A 172 -23.76 -7.56 2.12
N THR A 173 -23.12 -7.55 0.95
CA THR A 173 -23.63 -6.87 -0.25
C THR A 173 -24.95 -7.48 -0.73
N ALA A 174 -25.02 -8.82 -0.80
CA ALA A 174 -26.25 -9.52 -1.17
C ALA A 174 -27.39 -9.20 -0.20
N TRP A 175 -27.12 -9.27 1.11
CA TRP A 175 -28.09 -8.93 2.13
C TRP A 175 -28.57 -7.48 2.02
N LEU A 176 -27.67 -6.50 1.89
CA LEU A 176 -28.03 -5.08 1.73
C LEU A 176 -28.89 -4.85 0.48
N ASN A 177 -28.57 -5.52 -0.64
CA ASN A 177 -29.35 -5.43 -1.87
C ASN A 177 -30.76 -5.99 -1.69
N ASP A 178 -30.93 -7.08 -0.95
CA ASP A 178 -32.25 -7.64 -0.66
C ASP A 178 -33.06 -6.70 0.25
N GLN A 179 -32.43 -6.07 1.25
CA GLN A 179 -33.09 -5.04 2.07
C GLN A 179 -33.59 -3.86 1.22
N LEU A 180 -32.78 -3.38 0.27
CA LEU A 180 -33.17 -2.30 -0.65
C LEU A 180 -34.33 -2.71 -1.57
N LYS A 181 -34.35 -3.94 -2.08
CA LYS A 181 -35.46 -4.45 -2.91
C LYS A 181 -36.78 -4.49 -2.15
N ASP A 182 -36.72 -4.80 -0.86
CA ASP A 182 -37.88 -4.82 0.04
C ASP A 182 -38.28 -3.41 0.52
N GLY A 183 -37.58 -2.36 0.08
CA GLY A 183 -37.81 -0.98 0.48
C GLY A 183 -37.33 -0.65 1.90
N ASN A 184 -36.53 -1.52 2.53
CA ASN A 184 -35.99 -1.31 3.87
C ASN A 184 -34.66 -0.54 3.83
N THR A 185 -34.69 0.73 4.20
CA THR A 185 -33.49 1.58 4.29
C THR A 185 -32.87 1.65 5.68
N ALA A 186 -33.48 1.04 6.71
CA ALA A 186 -32.97 1.08 8.07
C ALA A 186 -31.49 0.65 8.21
N PRO A 187 -30.99 -0.36 7.44
CA PRO A 187 -29.56 -0.71 7.48
C PRO A 187 -28.61 0.43 7.12
N PHE A 188 -29.05 1.43 6.37
CA PHE A 188 -28.23 2.57 5.92
C PHE A 188 -28.25 3.76 6.88
N GLU A 189 -29.05 3.71 7.96
CA GLU A 189 -29.06 4.77 8.99
C GLU A 189 -27.74 4.87 9.74
N ILE A 190 -27.00 3.75 9.84
CA ILE A 190 -25.68 3.69 10.45
C ILE A 190 -24.65 3.28 9.40
N TYR A 191 -23.65 4.12 9.21
CA TYR A 191 -22.47 3.82 8.40
C TYR A 191 -21.43 3.09 9.25
N ASP A 192 -21.30 1.77 9.06
CA ASP A 192 -20.41 0.89 9.82
C ASP A 192 -19.38 0.14 8.97
N ASP A 193 -19.53 0.15 7.64
CA ASP A 193 -18.66 -0.55 6.71
C ASP A 193 -18.72 0.06 5.30
N ILE A 194 -17.66 -0.17 4.51
CA ILE A 194 -17.56 0.33 3.13
C ILE A 194 -18.68 -0.19 2.22
N THR A 195 -19.31 -1.33 2.55
CA THR A 195 -20.42 -1.90 1.80
C THR A 195 -21.65 -0.99 1.74
N LYS A 196 -21.73 0.01 2.62
CA LYS A 196 -22.78 1.04 2.63
C LYS A 196 -22.36 2.36 1.96
N SER A 197 -21.12 2.46 1.49
CA SER A 197 -20.64 3.67 0.81
C SER A 197 -21.21 3.77 -0.60
N LEU A 198 -21.44 5.01 -1.02
CA LEU A 198 -21.91 5.30 -2.36
C LEU A 198 -20.88 4.92 -3.42
N GLU A 199 -19.60 5.13 -3.12
CA GLU A 199 -18.46 4.77 -3.97
C GLU A 199 -18.40 3.26 -4.22
N TYR A 200 -18.65 2.45 -3.19
CA TYR A 200 -18.69 1.00 -3.30
C TYR A 200 -19.89 0.52 -4.11
N LEU A 201 -21.11 0.98 -3.77
CA LEU A 201 -22.33 0.55 -4.45
C LEU A 201 -22.34 0.95 -5.92
N ARG A 202 -21.96 2.20 -6.23
CA ARG A 202 -21.78 2.65 -7.63
C ARG A 202 -20.65 1.89 -8.32
N GLY A 203 -19.57 1.56 -7.61
CA GLY A 203 -18.47 0.77 -8.16
C GLY A 203 -18.93 -0.60 -8.68
N LEU A 204 -19.83 -1.26 -7.96
CA LEU A 204 -20.46 -2.50 -8.40
C LEU A 204 -21.41 -2.27 -9.58
N GLU A 205 -22.28 -1.26 -9.50
CA GLU A 205 -23.26 -0.93 -10.55
C GLU A 205 -22.58 -0.57 -11.88
N GLU A 206 -21.48 0.19 -11.82
CA GLU A 206 -20.67 0.60 -12.97
C GLU A 206 -19.67 -0.48 -13.41
N ASN A 207 -19.69 -1.67 -12.81
CA ASN A 207 -18.77 -2.79 -13.09
C ASN A 207 -17.28 -2.41 -12.99
N LYS A 208 -16.92 -1.52 -12.05
CA LYS A 208 -15.50 -1.19 -11.76
C LYS A 208 -14.76 -2.37 -11.12
N PHE A 209 -15.50 -3.19 -10.38
CA PHE A 209 -15.06 -4.45 -9.77
C PHE A 209 -16.27 -5.37 -9.56
N SER A 210 -16.01 -6.65 -9.40
CA SER A 210 -16.99 -7.69 -9.09
C SER A 210 -17.16 -7.89 -7.57
N VAL A 211 -18.25 -8.53 -7.18
CA VAL A 211 -18.47 -8.98 -5.80
C VAL A 211 -17.47 -10.06 -5.35
N ASP A 212 -16.83 -10.75 -6.30
CA ASP A 212 -15.78 -11.74 -6.04
C ASP A 212 -14.35 -11.18 -6.17
N ASP A 213 -14.16 -9.94 -6.65
CA ASP A 213 -12.84 -9.29 -6.72
C ASP A 213 -12.35 -8.88 -5.33
N THR A 214 -11.06 -8.96 -5.05
CA THR A 214 -10.50 -8.58 -3.75
C THR A 214 -10.52 -7.06 -3.59
N ILE A 215 -11.15 -6.54 -2.53
CA ILE A 215 -11.15 -5.09 -2.25
C ILE A 215 -10.07 -4.74 -1.22
N LEU A 216 -9.21 -3.77 -1.55
CA LEU A 216 -7.99 -3.47 -0.80
C LEU A 216 -8.00 -2.07 -0.19
N MET A 217 -7.48 -1.98 1.02
CA MET A 217 -6.92 -0.76 1.59
C MET A 217 -5.39 -0.87 1.64
N LEU A 218 -4.70 0.19 1.25
CA LEU A 218 -3.27 0.38 1.51
C LEU A 218 -3.11 1.36 2.67
N SER A 219 -2.35 0.99 3.71
CA SER A 219 -1.99 1.92 4.79
C SER A 219 -0.48 2.00 4.94
N ILE A 220 0.04 3.19 5.26
CA ILE A 220 1.46 3.39 5.54
C ILE A 220 1.67 4.27 6.77
N ASP A 221 2.63 3.92 7.60
CA ASP A 221 3.06 4.73 8.74
C ASP A 221 4.56 4.53 9.06
N GLY A 222 5.15 5.53 9.73
CA GLY A 222 6.47 5.45 10.34
C GLY A 222 6.39 4.82 11.73
N ALA A 223 7.10 3.71 11.95
CA ALA A 223 7.21 3.06 13.25
C ALA A 223 8.52 3.44 13.96
N GLN A 224 8.46 3.57 15.30
CA GLN A 224 9.63 3.66 16.18
C GLN A 224 9.83 2.30 16.84
N LEU A 225 10.97 1.65 16.59
CA LEU A 225 11.27 0.33 17.14
C LEU A 225 11.91 0.43 18.53
N TYR A 226 12.52 1.57 18.86
CA TYR A 226 13.10 1.88 20.16
C TYR A 226 12.59 3.20 20.74
N ALA A 227 12.43 3.25 22.07
CA ALA A 227 11.78 4.34 22.80
C ALA A 227 12.42 5.74 22.66
N GLN A 228 13.59 5.88 22.02
CA GLN A 228 14.33 7.15 21.94
C GLN A 228 14.89 7.47 20.54
N LYS A 229 14.27 6.99 19.46
CA LYS A 229 14.69 7.34 18.10
C LYS A 229 13.53 7.89 17.27
N GLN A 230 13.83 8.88 16.43
CA GLN A 230 12.94 9.25 15.32
C GLN A 230 12.75 8.00 14.44
N SER A 231 11.53 7.79 13.91
CA SER A 231 11.07 6.58 13.17
C SER A 231 12.19 5.68 12.64
N ASP A 232 12.32 4.49 13.23
CA ASP A 232 13.37 3.52 12.90
C ASP A 232 13.06 2.74 11.62
N CYS A 233 11.80 2.73 11.17
CA CYS A 233 11.38 2.19 9.88
C CYS A 233 10.02 2.74 9.44
N TRP A 234 9.70 2.62 8.15
CA TRP A 234 8.36 2.81 7.62
C TRP A 234 7.78 1.47 7.20
N ILE A 235 6.51 1.23 7.51
CA ILE A 235 5.81 -0.01 7.18
C ILE A 235 4.55 0.36 6.42
N PHE A 236 4.33 -0.32 5.30
CA PHE A 236 3.04 -0.28 4.63
C PHE A 236 2.42 -1.67 4.59
N ILE A 237 1.10 -1.70 4.72
CA ILE A 237 0.28 -2.89 4.88
C ILE A 237 -0.90 -2.85 3.92
N TRP A 238 -1.41 -4.04 3.60
CA TRP A 238 -2.68 -4.22 2.93
C TRP A 238 -3.72 -4.73 3.93
N VAL A 239 -4.93 -4.19 3.85
CA VAL A 239 -6.10 -4.72 4.54
C VAL A 239 -7.11 -5.15 3.49
N ILE A 240 -7.59 -6.39 3.61
CA ILE A 240 -8.60 -6.95 2.72
C ILE A 240 -9.99 -6.63 3.30
N TYR A 241 -10.77 -5.84 2.57
CA TYR A 241 -12.13 -5.48 2.96
C TYR A 241 -13.16 -6.60 2.77
N ASP A 242 -12.75 -7.72 2.20
CA ASP A 242 -13.60 -8.89 2.05
C ASP A 242 -13.89 -9.61 3.38
N HIS A 243 -13.01 -9.45 4.38
CA HIS A 243 -13.22 -9.90 5.76
C HIS A 243 -14.13 -8.94 6.53
N SER A 244 -14.79 -9.38 7.60
CA SER A 244 -15.62 -8.48 8.44
C SER A 244 -14.82 -7.36 9.14
N PRO A 245 -15.44 -6.21 9.46
CA PRO A 245 -14.82 -5.16 10.29
C PRO A 245 -14.28 -5.67 11.64
N LYS A 246 -14.92 -6.71 12.20
CA LYS A 246 -14.51 -7.35 13.47
C LYS A 246 -13.21 -8.14 13.37
N SER A 247 -12.78 -8.50 12.16
CA SER A 247 -11.61 -9.35 11.92
C SER A 247 -10.50 -8.67 11.12
N ARG A 248 -10.83 -7.87 10.10
CA ARG A 248 -9.87 -7.40 9.08
C ARG A 248 -8.69 -6.57 9.63
N TYR A 249 -8.84 -5.94 10.80
CA TYR A 249 -7.77 -5.17 11.45
C TYR A 249 -7.00 -5.96 12.52
N LYS A 250 -7.36 -7.22 12.77
CA LYS A 250 -6.56 -8.08 13.68
C LYS A 250 -5.27 -8.47 12.98
N LYS A 251 -4.18 -8.54 13.75
CA LYS A 251 -2.81 -8.81 13.27
C LYS A 251 -2.71 -9.96 12.24
N CYS A 252 -3.48 -11.04 12.40
CA CYS A 252 -3.45 -12.19 11.50
C CYS A 252 -4.08 -11.95 10.11
N TYR A 253 -4.85 -10.88 9.92
CA TYR A 253 -5.49 -10.52 8.65
C TYR A 253 -4.88 -9.28 7.99
N VAL A 254 -3.97 -8.60 8.68
CA VAL A 254 -3.21 -7.48 8.12
C VAL A 254 -2.02 -8.03 7.35
N LEU A 255 -2.00 -7.79 6.05
CA LEU A 255 -1.00 -8.32 5.15
C LEU A 255 0.18 -7.34 5.06
N PRO A 256 1.44 -7.75 5.31
CA PRO A 256 2.58 -6.87 5.08
C PRO A 256 2.68 -6.54 3.59
N GLY A 257 2.82 -5.24 3.29
CA GLY A 257 3.15 -4.74 1.95
C GLY A 257 4.66 -4.54 1.79
N GLY A 258 5.31 -3.96 2.80
CA GLY A 258 6.76 -3.79 2.83
C GLY A 258 7.27 -3.06 4.06
N VAL A 259 8.57 -3.17 4.28
CA VAL A 259 9.31 -2.55 5.39
C VAL A 259 10.50 -1.80 4.83
N ILE A 260 10.50 -0.48 5.03
CA ILE A 260 11.58 0.43 4.65
C ILE A 260 12.38 0.74 5.91
N PRO A 261 13.62 0.25 6.03
CA PRO A 261 14.45 0.55 7.19
C PRO A 261 14.83 2.03 7.24
N GLY A 262 15.02 2.53 8.46
CA GLY A 262 15.57 3.86 8.73
C GLY A 262 17.02 4.02 8.26
N PRO A 263 17.71 5.08 8.69
CA PRO A 263 17.43 5.89 9.89
C PRO A 263 16.53 7.11 9.65
N ASN A 264 16.20 7.42 8.40
CA ASN A 264 15.50 8.66 8.04
C ASN A 264 14.14 8.40 7.38
N LYS A 265 13.30 9.44 7.36
CA LYS A 265 12.10 9.48 6.53
C LYS A 265 12.44 9.37 5.03
N PRO A 266 11.68 8.58 4.23
CA PRO A 266 11.79 8.56 2.78
C PRO A 266 11.70 9.95 2.13
N LYS A 267 12.71 10.34 1.33
CA LYS A 267 12.62 11.57 0.51
C LYS A 267 11.74 11.34 -0.73
N ASN A 268 11.88 10.19 -1.36
CA ASN A 268 11.08 9.75 -2.49
C ASN A 268 10.32 8.47 -2.12
N LEU A 269 9.15 8.65 -1.51
CA LEU A 269 8.32 7.53 -1.06
C LEU A 269 7.83 6.65 -2.23
N ASP A 270 7.54 7.24 -3.39
CA ASP A 270 7.12 6.54 -4.60
C ASP A 270 8.08 5.41 -4.98
N SER A 271 9.39 5.66 -4.91
CA SER A 271 10.41 4.65 -5.21
C SER A 271 10.36 3.43 -4.30
N PHE A 272 9.89 3.59 -3.07
CA PHE A 272 9.74 2.48 -2.13
C PHE A 272 8.42 1.73 -2.30
N LEU A 273 7.34 2.45 -2.62
CA LEU A 273 6.02 1.86 -2.90
C LEU A 273 5.93 1.18 -4.25
N PHE A 274 6.74 1.62 -5.22
CA PHE A 274 6.67 1.17 -6.61
C PHE A 274 6.64 -0.35 -6.77
N PRO A 275 7.49 -1.18 -6.13
CA PRO A 275 7.41 -2.64 -6.31
C PRO A 275 6.07 -3.24 -5.91
N ALA A 276 5.49 -2.79 -4.80
CA ALA A 276 4.20 -3.30 -4.31
C ALA A 276 3.04 -2.81 -5.19
N LEU A 277 3.07 -1.55 -5.61
CA LEU A 277 2.10 -0.98 -6.55
C LEU A 277 2.20 -1.59 -7.94
N TYR A 278 3.41 -1.92 -8.40
CA TYR A 278 3.63 -2.59 -9.68
C TYR A 278 3.01 -3.99 -9.66
N HIS A 279 3.22 -4.73 -8.57
CA HIS A 279 2.59 -6.03 -8.40
C HIS A 279 1.06 -5.90 -8.44
N LEU A 280 0.47 -4.97 -7.69
CA LEU A 280 -0.97 -4.72 -7.73
C LEU A 280 -1.45 -4.40 -9.16
N ALA A 281 -0.80 -3.46 -9.84
CA ALA A 281 -1.18 -3.05 -11.19
C ALA A 281 -1.06 -4.21 -12.21
N ALA A 282 -0.03 -5.04 -12.09
CA ALA A 282 0.13 -6.24 -12.90
C ALA A 282 -1.00 -7.24 -12.68
N LEU A 283 -1.42 -7.48 -11.42
CA LEU A 283 -2.58 -8.33 -11.12
C LEU A 283 -3.89 -7.74 -11.65
N GLN A 284 -4.03 -6.40 -11.63
CA GLN A 284 -5.21 -5.73 -12.18
C GLN A 284 -5.33 -5.89 -13.69
N ASN A 285 -4.20 -5.82 -14.40
CA ASN A 285 -4.11 -5.95 -15.86
C ASN A 285 -4.21 -7.40 -16.33
N ASP A 286 -3.48 -8.33 -15.70
CA ASP A 286 -3.37 -9.71 -16.16
C ASP A 286 -4.36 -10.67 -15.50
N GLY A 287 -4.92 -10.29 -14.34
CA GLY A 287 -5.71 -11.16 -13.48
C GLY A 287 -4.86 -12.00 -12.51
N LEU A 288 -5.44 -12.30 -11.35
CA LEU A 288 -4.91 -13.23 -10.36
C LEU A 288 -5.75 -14.50 -10.37
N VAL A 289 -5.13 -15.66 -10.57
CA VAL A 289 -5.86 -16.94 -10.50
C VAL A 289 -5.96 -17.36 -9.04
N ILE A 290 -7.19 -17.55 -8.57
CA ILE A 290 -7.53 -18.00 -7.22
C ILE A 290 -8.09 -19.41 -7.29
N TYR A 291 -7.60 -20.28 -6.39
CA TYR A 291 -8.31 -21.49 -6.03
C TYR A 291 -9.13 -21.22 -4.77
N ASP A 292 -10.44 -21.35 -4.89
CA ASP A 292 -11.37 -21.24 -3.78
C ASP A 292 -11.50 -22.60 -3.11
N GLY A 293 -10.92 -22.74 -1.92
CA GLY A 293 -10.95 -23.98 -1.16
C GLY A 293 -12.32 -24.33 -0.57
N GLU A 294 -13.22 -23.35 -0.41
CA GLU A 294 -14.58 -23.59 0.07
C GLU A 294 -15.45 -24.16 -1.07
N ARG A 295 -15.40 -23.52 -2.24
CA ARG A 295 -16.19 -23.94 -3.42
C ARG A 295 -15.48 -24.98 -4.29
N GLN A 296 -14.22 -25.27 -4.02
CA GLN A 296 -13.36 -26.17 -4.80
C GLN A 296 -13.30 -25.81 -6.29
N CYS A 297 -13.21 -24.51 -6.60
CA CYS A 297 -13.19 -24.02 -7.97
C CYS A 297 -12.03 -23.05 -8.23
N ILE A 298 -11.70 -22.86 -9.51
CA ILE A 298 -10.76 -21.83 -9.95
C ILE A 298 -11.57 -20.63 -10.43
N ARG A 299 -11.11 -19.44 -10.08
CA ARG A 299 -11.70 -18.16 -10.51
C ARG A 299 -10.62 -17.12 -10.71
N ASP A 300 -10.93 -16.13 -11.54
CA ASP A 300 -10.11 -14.94 -11.69
C ASP A 300 -10.49 -13.90 -10.64
N ASP A 301 -9.50 -13.15 -10.19
CA ASP A 301 -9.60 -12.02 -9.28
C ASP A 301 -8.82 -10.84 -9.88
N HIS A 302 -9.44 -9.67 -9.93
CA HIS A 302 -8.77 -8.43 -10.28
C HIS A 302 -8.83 -7.45 -9.09
N PRO A 303 -7.84 -7.50 -8.17
CA PRO A 303 -7.91 -6.76 -6.93
C PRO A 303 -8.11 -5.25 -7.15
N PHE A 304 -9.05 -4.65 -6.43
CA PHE A 304 -9.39 -3.23 -6.57
C PHE A 304 -8.85 -2.42 -5.39
N LEU A 305 -8.12 -1.33 -5.66
CA LEU A 305 -7.64 -0.44 -4.62
C LEU A 305 -8.72 0.56 -4.24
N PHE A 306 -9.39 0.30 -3.13
CA PHE A 306 -10.51 1.11 -2.68
C PHE A 306 -10.05 2.37 -1.97
N ILE A 307 -9.11 2.26 -1.03
CA ILE A 307 -8.68 3.41 -0.23
C ILE A 307 -7.20 3.32 0.14
N VAL A 308 -6.57 4.48 0.27
CA VAL A 308 -5.21 4.68 0.73
C VAL A 308 -5.25 5.53 2.00
N THR A 309 -4.66 5.03 3.09
CA THR A 309 -4.65 5.68 4.41
C THR A 309 -3.22 5.94 4.88
N ALA A 310 -3.05 7.03 5.63
CA ALA A 310 -1.80 7.43 6.26
C ALA A 310 -2.12 8.56 7.25
N ASP A 311 -1.24 8.81 8.21
CA ASP A 311 -1.29 10.02 9.03
C ASP A 311 -1.16 11.30 8.17
N GLY A 312 -1.54 12.46 8.69
CA GLY A 312 -1.47 13.72 7.92
C GLY A 312 -0.13 13.97 7.18
N PRO A 313 1.04 13.83 7.84
CA PRO A 313 2.35 13.93 7.20
C PRO A 313 2.65 12.87 6.12
N GLY A 314 2.27 11.61 6.34
CA GLY A 314 2.39 10.52 5.38
C GLY A 314 1.48 10.75 4.18
N MET A 315 0.23 11.15 4.41
CA MET A 315 -0.76 11.42 3.37
C MET A 315 -0.31 12.54 2.42
N ALA A 316 0.40 13.55 2.92
CA ALA A 316 1.00 14.58 2.07
C ALA A 316 1.99 14.01 1.03
N LEU A 317 2.78 12.99 1.42
CA LEU A 317 3.70 12.30 0.51
C LEU A 317 2.94 11.45 -0.51
N MET A 318 1.90 10.74 -0.07
CA MET A 318 1.10 9.84 -0.89
C MET A 318 0.29 10.56 -1.96
N THR A 319 -0.33 11.69 -1.58
CA THR A 319 -1.19 12.50 -2.45
C THR A 319 -0.43 13.37 -3.43
N GLY A 320 0.86 13.62 -3.19
CA GLY A 320 1.63 14.62 -3.94
C GLY A 320 1.17 16.06 -3.68
N LEU A 321 0.43 16.30 -2.60
CA LEU A 321 -0.06 17.62 -2.20
C LEU A 321 0.88 18.27 -1.18
N VAL A 322 0.85 19.60 -1.11
CA VAL A 322 1.60 20.40 -0.12
C VAL A 322 1.21 20.04 1.31
N GLY A 323 2.12 20.17 2.27
CA GLY A 323 1.86 19.96 3.70
C GLY A 323 0.74 20.83 4.28
N HIS A 324 0.43 20.65 5.57
CA HIS A 324 -0.67 21.35 6.26
C HIS A 324 -0.59 22.89 6.21
N HIS A 325 0.61 23.44 5.97
CA HIS A 325 0.84 24.89 5.81
C HIS A 325 0.60 25.46 4.41
N GLY A 326 0.18 24.63 3.44
CA GLY A 326 -0.08 25.08 2.08
C GLY A 326 -1.39 25.85 1.94
N ARG A 327 -1.49 26.70 0.91
CA ARG A 327 -2.71 27.47 0.61
C ARG A 327 -3.92 26.56 0.35
N ILE A 328 -3.75 25.48 -0.39
CA ILE A 328 -4.73 24.41 -0.55
C ILE A 328 -4.17 23.17 0.14
N SER A 329 -4.51 22.97 1.42
CA SER A 329 -3.90 21.95 2.27
C SER A 329 -4.79 20.73 2.55
N CYS A 330 -6.07 20.79 2.18
CA CYS A 330 -6.99 19.66 2.33
C CYS A 330 -6.53 18.45 1.50
N ARG A 331 -6.39 17.29 2.16
CA ARG A 331 -5.93 16.03 1.52
C ARG A 331 -6.96 15.42 0.60
N LEU A 332 -8.23 15.68 0.87
CA LEU A 332 -9.37 15.30 0.04
C LEU A 332 -9.62 16.30 -1.10
N TYR A 333 -8.74 17.31 -1.24
CA TYR A 333 -8.79 18.32 -2.28
C TYR A 333 -10.17 19.01 -2.42
N CYS A 334 -10.77 19.44 -1.31
CA CYS A 334 -12.06 20.14 -1.32
C CYS A 334 -12.02 21.55 -1.92
N GLY A 335 -10.84 22.06 -2.30
CA GLY A 335 -10.68 23.38 -2.89
C GLY A 335 -10.73 24.57 -1.91
N MET A 336 -10.99 24.34 -0.62
CA MET A 336 -10.98 25.40 0.39
C MET A 336 -9.58 26.01 0.55
N PRO A 337 -9.40 27.32 0.29
CA PRO A 337 -8.15 28.00 0.58
C PRO A 337 -7.99 28.26 2.08
N GLY A 338 -6.75 28.11 2.56
CA GLY A 338 -6.34 28.60 3.86
C GLY A 338 -6.12 30.11 3.84
N ARG A 339 -6.05 30.69 5.04
CA ARG A 339 -5.79 32.09 5.29
C ARG A 339 -4.34 32.29 5.73
N TYR A 340 -3.68 33.26 5.12
CA TYR A 340 -2.28 33.58 5.41
C TYR A 340 -2.17 34.50 6.63
N GLN A 341 -1.22 34.22 7.52
CA GLN A 341 -0.88 35.09 8.64
C GLN A 341 0.35 35.94 8.27
N ARG A 342 0.20 37.28 8.27
CA ARG A 342 1.32 38.19 7.95
C ARG A 342 2.53 37.91 8.85
N GLY A 343 3.71 37.79 8.24
CA GLY A 343 4.97 37.53 8.95
C GLY A 343 5.25 36.05 9.24
N ASN A 344 4.32 35.15 8.91
CA ASN A 344 4.48 33.71 9.05
C ASN A 344 4.44 33.07 7.65
N PRO A 345 5.30 32.11 7.28
CA PRO A 345 5.25 31.47 5.96
C PRO A 345 4.02 30.55 5.74
N HIS A 346 3.15 30.37 6.74
CA HIS A 346 2.09 29.36 6.70
C HIS A 346 0.70 29.91 6.35
N TYR A 347 -0.07 29.08 5.67
CA TYR A 347 -1.52 29.21 5.55
C TYR A 347 -2.21 28.30 6.58
N TYR A 348 -3.30 28.79 7.15
CA TYR A 348 -4.10 28.07 8.14
C TYR A 348 -5.51 27.82 7.59
N PRO A 349 -6.09 26.61 7.75
CA PRO A 349 -7.42 26.28 7.25
C PRO A 349 -8.52 26.85 8.15
N VAL A 350 -8.54 28.18 8.32
CA VAL A 350 -9.51 28.88 9.18
C VAL A 350 -10.76 29.20 8.38
N ILE A 351 -11.89 28.58 8.78
CA ILE A 351 -13.18 28.76 8.11
C ILE A 351 -13.76 30.16 8.32
N GLN A 352 -13.44 30.82 9.44
CA GLN A 352 -13.85 32.20 9.74
C GLN A 352 -12.79 33.21 9.27
N ILE A 353 -13.25 34.40 8.87
CA ILE A 353 -12.36 35.55 8.66
C ILE A 353 -11.84 35.99 10.04
N PRO A 354 -10.51 36.14 10.25
CA PRO A 354 -9.97 36.64 11.50
C PRO A 354 -10.43 38.07 11.80
N ASP A 355 -10.48 38.42 13.09
CA ASP A 355 -10.93 39.75 13.52
C ASP A 355 -10.07 40.88 12.91
N PRO A 356 -10.65 42.08 12.71
CA PRO A 356 -9.90 43.26 12.31
C PRO A 356 -8.71 43.53 13.25
N PRO A 357 -7.55 43.97 12.71
CA PRO A 357 -7.33 44.47 11.35
C PRO A 357 -6.79 43.40 10.36
N TYR A 358 -7.46 42.26 10.20
CA TYR A 358 -7.12 41.30 9.14
C TYR A 358 -7.53 41.80 7.74
N ASN A 359 -6.54 42.08 6.89
CA ASN A 359 -6.75 42.45 5.49
C ASN A 359 -5.60 41.90 4.64
N VAL A 360 -5.65 40.61 4.33
CA VAL A 360 -4.62 39.96 3.51
C VAL A 360 -5.21 39.68 2.13
N GLU A 361 -4.64 40.34 1.11
CA GLU A 361 -5.02 40.16 -0.28
C GLU A 361 -4.98 38.67 -0.66
N SER A 362 -5.98 38.21 -1.42
CA SER A 362 -6.22 36.80 -1.78
C SER A 362 -6.62 35.84 -0.64
N CYS A 363 -6.73 36.32 0.61
CA CYS A 363 -7.21 35.56 1.78
C CYS A 363 -8.51 36.11 2.38
N MET A 364 -9.21 37.00 1.67
CA MET A 364 -10.49 37.61 2.08
C MET A 364 -11.72 36.86 1.55
N HIS A 365 -11.60 35.55 1.28
CA HIS A 365 -12.77 34.74 0.92
C HIS A 365 -13.79 34.72 2.09
N PRO A 366 -15.10 34.58 1.80
CA PRO A 366 -16.15 34.57 2.83
C PRO A 366 -15.90 33.54 3.92
N SER A 367 -16.42 33.80 5.12
CA SER A 367 -16.50 32.79 6.17
C SER A 367 -17.37 31.61 5.72
N MET A 368 -17.05 30.41 6.19
CA MET A 368 -17.81 29.18 5.93
C MET A 368 -18.36 28.61 7.24
N THR A 369 -19.48 27.90 7.15
CA THR A 369 -20.05 27.08 8.22
C THR A 369 -19.88 25.60 7.87
N ALA A 370 -20.20 24.70 8.80
CA ALA A 370 -20.14 23.26 8.55
C ALA A 370 -21.01 22.83 7.35
N GLU A 371 -22.13 23.51 7.14
CA GLU A 371 -23.09 23.24 6.06
C GLU A 371 -22.62 23.75 4.70
N THR A 372 -21.82 24.82 4.68
CA THR A 372 -21.30 25.43 3.45
C THR A 372 -19.88 24.98 3.11
N LEU A 373 -19.30 24.09 3.92
CA LEU A 373 -17.97 23.54 3.64
C LEU A 373 -18.03 22.70 2.36
N PRO A 374 -17.06 22.88 1.45
CA PRO A 374 -16.98 22.05 0.26
C PRO A 374 -16.68 20.60 0.63
N LYS A 375 -17.24 19.68 -0.14
CA LYS A 375 -17.08 18.24 0.02
C LYS A 375 -15.70 17.80 -0.47
N ALA A 376 -15.31 16.59 -0.06
CA ALA A 376 -14.16 15.90 -0.64
C ALA A 376 -14.29 15.85 -2.18
N GLY A 377 -13.25 16.24 -2.89
CA GLY A 377 -13.22 16.25 -4.35
C GLY A 377 -13.92 17.42 -5.04
N ASP A 378 -14.51 18.38 -4.32
CA ASP A 378 -15.13 19.57 -4.94
C ASP A 378 -14.09 20.47 -5.66
N GLY A 379 -12.81 20.38 -5.28
CA GLY A 379 -11.74 21.08 -5.98
C GLY A 379 -11.39 20.41 -7.31
N ASP A 380 -11.07 21.21 -8.32
CA ASP A 380 -10.69 20.70 -9.65
C ASP A 380 -9.25 20.14 -9.67
N TYR A 381 -9.08 18.94 -9.11
CA TYR A 381 -7.78 18.28 -8.98
C TYR A 381 -7.13 18.04 -10.34
N TYR A 382 -7.87 17.48 -11.31
CA TYR A 382 -7.30 17.08 -12.59
C TYR A 382 -6.93 18.28 -13.47
N GLN A 383 -7.74 19.34 -13.50
CA GLN A 383 -7.37 20.55 -14.24
C GLN A 383 -6.15 21.23 -13.59
N ASN A 384 -6.11 21.32 -12.26
CA ASN A 384 -4.97 21.90 -11.56
C ASN A 384 -3.70 21.07 -11.70
N LEU A 385 -3.83 19.74 -11.71
CA LEU A 385 -2.73 18.85 -12.00
C LEU A 385 -2.24 19.07 -13.44
N ALA A 386 -3.13 19.15 -14.42
CA ALA A 386 -2.74 19.43 -15.81
C ALA A 386 -1.97 20.75 -15.95
N ARG A 387 -2.38 21.80 -15.24
CA ARG A 387 -1.64 23.08 -15.16
C ARG A 387 -0.24 22.89 -14.59
N LEU A 388 -0.10 22.16 -13.48
CA LEU A 388 1.21 21.86 -12.89
C LEU A 388 2.10 21.08 -13.88
N MET A 389 1.51 20.08 -14.54
CA MET A 389 2.18 19.20 -15.50
C MET A 389 2.64 19.91 -16.78
N ALA A 390 1.99 21.03 -17.13
CA ALA A 390 2.34 21.86 -18.28
C ALA A 390 3.47 22.85 -17.99
N CYS A 391 3.86 23.04 -16.72
CA CYS A 391 4.89 24.02 -16.36
C CYS A 391 6.24 23.62 -16.95
N THR A 392 6.89 24.53 -17.67
CA THR A 392 8.24 24.30 -18.22
C THR A 392 9.32 25.09 -17.46
N MET A 393 8.91 26.08 -16.68
CA MET A 393 9.81 26.94 -15.91
C MET A 393 9.64 26.78 -14.41
N GLN A 394 10.73 26.89 -13.67
CA GLN A 394 10.73 26.76 -12.20
C GLN A 394 9.88 27.83 -11.51
N THR A 395 9.80 29.05 -12.09
CA THR A 395 8.99 30.16 -11.60
C THR A 395 7.49 29.89 -11.75
N GLU A 396 7.09 29.40 -12.93
CA GLU A 396 5.73 28.98 -13.24
C GLU A 396 5.27 27.85 -12.31
N TYR A 397 6.11 26.80 -12.16
CA TYR A 397 5.84 25.70 -11.25
C TYR A 397 5.61 26.19 -9.81
N LYS A 398 6.46 27.10 -9.30
CA LYS A 398 6.29 27.67 -7.95
C LYS A 398 4.96 28.41 -7.80
N HIS A 399 4.56 29.17 -8.81
CA HIS A 399 3.28 29.89 -8.81
C HIS A 399 2.08 28.93 -8.84
N VAL A 400 2.09 27.95 -9.75
CA VAL A 400 1.01 26.95 -9.88
C VAL A 400 0.92 26.07 -8.63
N ARG A 401 2.06 25.60 -8.09
CA ARG A 401 2.11 24.83 -6.84
C ARG A 401 1.51 25.62 -5.67
N LEU A 402 1.81 26.91 -5.54
CA LEU A 402 1.25 27.74 -4.48
C LEU A 402 -0.26 27.92 -4.65
N ALA A 403 -0.73 28.13 -5.88
CA ALA A 403 -2.14 28.35 -6.18
C ALA A 403 -3.00 27.09 -6.01
N THR A 404 -2.44 25.91 -6.32
CA THR A 404 -3.18 24.64 -6.40
C THR A 404 -2.92 23.69 -5.24
N GLY A 405 -1.82 23.88 -4.50
CA GLY A 405 -1.37 22.94 -3.49
C GLY A 405 -0.81 21.62 -4.04
N ILE A 406 -0.63 21.46 -5.36
CA ILE A 406 -0.09 20.23 -5.94
C ILE A 406 1.43 20.37 -6.11
N VAL A 407 2.19 19.41 -5.61
CA VAL A 407 3.67 19.33 -5.73
C VAL A 407 4.06 18.45 -6.91
N LYS A 408 3.39 17.30 -7.05
CA LYS A 408 3.60 16.32 -8.12
C LYS A 408 2.32 15.50 -8.27
N PRO A 409 2.10 14.80 -9.41
CA PRO A 409 1.03 13.82 -9.48
C PRO A 409 1.23 12.75 -8.39
N ALA A 410 0.15 12.15 -7.91
CA ALA A 410 0.27 10.97 -7.06
C ALA A 410 0.71 9.76 -7.90
N ILE A 411 1.60 8.91 -7.37
CA ILE A 411 1.97 7.64 -8.05
C ILE A 411 0.73 6.77 -8.35
N PHE A 412 -0.31 6.91 -7.54
CA PHE A 412 -1.60 6.23 -7.68
C PHE A 412 -2.35 6.55 -8.97
N CYS A 413 -2.03 7.64 -9.67
CA CYS A 413 -2.52 7.91 -11.03
C CYS A 413 -2.12 6.82 -12.04
N GLY A 414 -1.17 5.94 -11.67
CA GLY A 414 -0.75 4.80 -12.47
C GLY A 414 -1.47 3.49 -12.16
N ILE A 415 -2.36 3.43 -11.16
CA ILE A 415 -3.05 2.20 -10.78
C ILE A 415 -4.29 1.97 -11.67
N PRO A 416 -4.35 0.86 -12.42
CA PRO A 416 -5.45 0.58 -13.36
C PRO A 416 -6.85 0.54 -12.73
N LYS A 417 -7.00 -0.11 -11.57
CA LYS A 417 -8.30 -0.31 -10.89
C LYS A 417 -8.26 0.26 -9.47
N ALA A 418 -8.72 1.50 -9.32
CA ALA A 418 -8.79 2.19 -8.03
C ALA A 418 -9.94 3.21 -8.01
N LEU A 419 -10.32 3.69 -6.81
CA LEU A 419 -11.14 4.90 -6.72
C LEU A 419 -10.40 6.10 -7.35
N PRO A 420 -11.12 7.08 -7.91
CA PRO A 420 -10.49 8.25 -8.52
C PRO A 420 -9.81 9.10 -7.46
N ILE A 421 -8.85 9.92 -7.89
CA ILE A 421 -8.18 10.89 -7.02
C ILE A 421 -9.01 12.18 -7.05
N PRO A 422 -9.32 12.80 -5.90
CA PRO A 422 -8.74 12.56 -4.57
C PRO A 422 -9.48 11.54 -3.68
N THR A 423 -10.64 11.03 -4.08
CA THR A 423 -11.49 10.13 -3.26
C THR A 423 -10.82 8.81 -2.86
N LEU A 424 -9.75 8.41 -3.56
CA LEU A 424 -8.89 7.30 -3.18
C LEU A 424 -8.24 7.46 -1.80
N PHE A 425 -8.00 8.69 -1.36
CA PHE A 425 -7.30 8.95 -0.11
C PHE A 425 -8.28 9.12 1.04
N GLY A 426 -8.07 8.37 2.12
CA GLY A 426 -8.88 8.48 3.34
C GLY A 426 -8.67 9.80 4.07
N ALA A 427 -9.73 10.27 4.73
CA ALA A 427 -9.62 11.30 5.76
C ALA A 427 -9.04 10.67 7.03
N ASP A 428 -8.13 11.39 7.70
CA ASP A 428 -7.69 11.09 9.07
C ASP A 428 -8.69 11.69 10.07
#